data_AF-A0A9E4KUV4-F1
#
_entry.id   AF-A0A9E4KUV4-F1
#
_cell.length_a   1.000
_cell.length_b   1.000
_cell.length_c   1.000
_cell.angle_alpha   90.00
_cell.angle_beta   90.00
_cell.angle_gamma   90.00
#
_symmetry.space_group_name_H-M   'P 1'
#
loop_
_entity.id
_entity.type
_entity.pdbx_description
1 polymer ?
#
loop_
_entity_poly.entity_id
_entity_poly.type
_entity_poly.pdbx_seq_one_letter_code
_entity_poly.pdbx_strand_id
1 'polypeptide(L)'
;MAIRSDTAGNEKSYLRDMLSADAGCALEIGCGDGRLTRKYADLPRRIFGVDLPGALPRTGAEPLPESISMAAASGVRLPFPACRFDHVIFSLSF
;
A
#
# COMPACT_ATOMS: atom_id res chain seq x y z
N MET A 1 -16.70 -2.19 -10.16
CA MET A 1 -15.64 -1.61 -9.30
C MET A 1 -16.31 -0.66 -8.33
N ALA A 2 -16.35 -0.98 -7.04
CA ALA A 2 -16.96 -0.13 -6.02
C ALA A 2 -15.87 0.72 -5.37
N ILE A 3 -16.00 2.04 -5.47
CA ILE A 3 -15.13 2.99 -4.73
C ILE A 3 -15.80 3.21 -3.37
N ARG A 4 -15.05 2.99 -2.28
CA ARG A 4 -15.51 3.23 -0.90
C ARG A 4 -14.56 4.23 -0.22
N SER A 5 -15.13 5.22 0.46
CA SER A 5 -14.38 6.25 1.19
C SER A 5 -14.54 6.04 2.69
N ASP A 6 -13.43 6.05 3.43
CA ASP A 6 -13.44 5.90 4.88
C ASP A 6 -13.46 7.27 5.57
N THR A 7 -14.67 7.72 5.92
CA THR A 7 -14.83 8.98 6.67
C THR A 7 -14.77 8.76 8.18
N ALA A 8 -14.80 7.50 8.63
CA ALA A 8 -14.89 7.12 10.04
C ALA A 8 -13.53 6.74 10.67
N GLY A 9 -12.46 6.66 9.87
CA GLY A 9 -11.13 6.26 10.34
C GLY A 9 -11.01 4.75 10.59
N ASN A 10 -11.81 3.95 9.90
CA ASN A 10 -11.82 2.49 9.96
C ASN A 10 -10.98 1.85 8.84
N GLU A 11 -9.89 2.49 8.38
CA GLU A 11 -9.17 2.11 7.15
C GLU A 11 -8.78 0.62 7.17
N LYS A 12 -8.28 0.14 8.32
CA LYS A 12 -7.85 -1.25 8.49
C LYS A 12 -9.01 -2.23 8.36
N SER A 13 -10.20 -1.90 8.86
CA SER A 13 -11.37 -2.77 8.79
C SER A 13 -11.81 -2.95 7.34
N TYR A 14 -11.89 -1.85 6.58
CA TYR A 14 -12.24 -1.93 5.17
C TYR A 14 -11.20 -2.70 4.35
N LEU A 15 -9.92 -2.47 4.62
CA LEU A 15 -8.85 -3.23 3.98
C LEU A 15 -8.94 -4.72 4.31
N ARG A 16 -9.30 -5.09 5.55
CA ARG A 16 -9.52 -6.49 5.92
C ARG A 16 -10.73 -7.11 5.25
N ASP A 17 -11.80 -6.35 5.04
CA ASP A 17 -12.98 -6.84 4.32
C ASP A 17 -12.73 -6.97 2.81
N MET A 18 -11.88 -6.11 2.24
CA MET A 18 -11.56 -6.08 0.81
C MET A 18 -10.43 -7.05 0.43
N LEU A 19 -9.41 -7.18 1.28
CA LEU A 19 -8.31 -8.11 1.09
C LEU A 19 -8.78 -9.50 1.55
N SER A 20 -8.88 -10.42 0.60
CA SER A 20 -9.10 -11.84 0.92
C SER A 20 -8.06 -12.34 1.92
N ALA A 21 -8.44 -13.26 2.81
CA ALA A 21 -7.55 -13.82 3.84
C ALA A 21 -6.26 -14.48 3.30
N ASP A 22 -6.20 -14.74 1.99
CA ASP A 22 -5.05 -15.29 1.27
C ASP A 22 -4.42 -14.26 0.32
N ALA A 23 -4.48 -12.97 0.67
CA ALA A 23 -3.95 -11.90 -0.15
C ALA A 23 -2.46 -12.13 -0.42
N GLY A 24 -2.10 -12.45 -1.66
CA GLY A 24 -0.72 -12.72 -2.05
C GLY A 24 0.13 -11.45 -2.04
N CYS A 25 0.31 -10.85 -3.21
CA CYS A 25 1.07 -9.61 -3.38
C CYS A 25 0.13 -8.41 -3.57
N ALA A 26 0.27 -7.40 -2.70
CA ALA A 26 -0.45 -6.14 -2.80
C ALA A 26 0.45 -5.02 -3.33
N LEU A 27 -0.13 -4.12 -4.12
CA LEU A 27 0.46 -2.83 -4.50
C LEU A 27 -0.33 -1.70 -3.83
N GLU A 28 0.36 -0.80 -3.13
CA GLU A 28 -0.19 0.46 -2.63
C GLU A 28 0.38 1.61 -3.45
N ILE A 29 -0.49 2.39 -4.08
CA ILE A 29 -0.14 3.60 -4.83
C ILE A 29 -0.52 4.81 -3.97
N GLY A 30 0.43 5.71 -3.75
CA GLY A 30 0.29 6.82 -2.81
C GLY A 30 0.56 6.38 -1.37
N CYS A 31 1.60 5.56 -1.15
CA CYS A 31 1.87 4.99 0.17
C CYS A 31 2.50 5.98 1.17
N GLY A 32 2.98 7.14 0.71
CA GLY A 32 3.58 8.19 1.53
C GLY A 32 4.68 7.66 2.45
N ASP A 33 4.56 7.98 3.74
CA ASP A 33 5.48 7.52 4.79
C ASP A 33 5.26 6.05 5.22
N GLY A 34 4.25 5.39 4.66
CA GLY A 34 3.85 4.03 4.97
C GLY A 34 2.91 3.90 6.17
N ARG A 35 2.29 4.98 6.66
CA ARG A 35 1.33 4.94 7.80
C ARG A 35 0.24 3.89 7.58
N LEU A 36 -0.41 3.92 6.42
CA LEU A 36 -1.45 2.96 6.08
C LEU A 36 -0.84 1.58 5.82
N THR A 37 0.23 1.51 5.03
CA THR A 37 1.00 0.29 4.74
C THR A 37 1.29 -0.54 5.99
N ARG A 38 1.71 0.11 7.09
CA ARG A 38 1.98 -0.56 8.38
C ARG A 38 0.71 -1.08 9.06
N LYS A 39 -0.42 -0.38 8.95
CA LYS A 39 -1.68 -0.79 9.59
C LYS A 39 -2.20 -2.13 9.07
N TYR A 40 -1.95 -2.46 7.81
CA TYR A 40 -2.46 -3.68 7.18
C TYR A 40 -1.37 -4.67 6.75
N ALA A 41 -0.12 -4.47 7.20
CA ALA A 41 1.03 -5.32 6.87
C ALA A 41 0.86 -6.80 7.26
N ASP A 42 -0.09 -7.09 8.15
CA ASP A 42 -0.46 -8.43 8.59
C ASP A 42 -1.43 -9.16 7.63
N LEU A 43 -2.00 -8.48 6.64
CA LEU A 43 -3.04 -9.07 5.78
C LEU A 43 -2.48 -9.73 4.52
N PRO A 44 -1.70 -9.05 3.65
CA PRO A 44 -1.11 -9.70 2.49
C PRO A 44 0.26 -10.33 2.79
N ARG A 45 0.65 -11.34 2.01
CA ARG A 45 1.97 -11.98 2.12
C ARG A 45 3.12 -11.00 1.83
N ARG A 46 2.91 -10.06 0.92
CA ARG A 46 3.88 -9.01 0.59
C ARG A 46 3.20 -7.74 0.10
N ILE A 47 3.74 -6.59 0.49
CA ILE A 47 3.29 -5.26 0.08
C ILE A 47 4.41 -4.54 -0.66
N PHE A 48 4.05 -3.97 -1.80
CA PHE A 48 4.87 -3.00 -2.51
C PHE A 48 4.19 -1.64 -2.44
N GLY A 49 4.80 -0.66 -1.79
CA GLY A 49 4.35 0.72 -1.77
C GLY A 49 5.08 1.56 -2.81
N VAL A 50 4.34 2.38 -3.55
CA VAL A 50 4.92 3.40 -4.43
C VAL A 50 4.32 4.77 -4.16
N ASP A 51 5.18 5.78 -4.21
CA ASP A 51 4.78 7.18 -4.19
C ASP A 51 5.76 8.04 -5.01
N LEU A 52 5.40 9.28 -5.29
CA LEU A 52 6.27 10.22 -5.98
C LEU A 52 7.51 10.56 -5.14
N PRO A 53 8.62 10.97 -5.80
CA PRO A 53 9.82 11.42 -5.09
C PRO A 53 9.47 12.51 -4.06
N GLY A 54 9.98 12.34 -2.83
CA GLY A 54 9.77 13.28 -1.73
C GLY A 54 8.61 12.95 -0.78
N ALA A 55 7.69 12.05 -1.17
CA ALA A 55 6.62 11.58 -0.28
C ALA A 55 7.07 10.43 0.64
N LEU A 56 8.08 9.66 0.22
CA LEU A 56 8.62 8.54 0.99
C LEU A 56 9.47 9.02 2.18
N PRO A 57 9.58 8.20 3.25
CA PRO A 57 10.44 8.51 4.37
C PRO A 57 11.88 8.74 3.91
N ARG A 58 12.53 9.77 4.45
CA ARG A 58 13.97 9.93 4.30
C ARG A 58 14.69 8.79 5.02
N THR A 59 15.86 8.41 4.53
CA THR A 59 16.75 7.44 5.16
C THR A 59 16.92 7.76 6.65
N GLY A 60 16.58 6.82 7.54
CA GLY A 60 16.58 7.00 9.00
C GLY A 60 15.23 6.79 9.70
N ALA A 61 14.15 6.52 8.95
CA ALA A 61 12.89 6.06 9.52
C ALA A 61 12.99 4.64 10.12
N GLU A 62 12.09 4.31 11.04
CA GLU A 62 11.96 2.96 11.61
C GLU A 62 11.98 1.89 10.49
N PRO A 63 12.77 0.82 10.67
CA PRO A 63 12.88 -0.23 9.68
C PRO A 63 11.50 -0.81 9.36
N LEU A 64 11.22 -0.93 8.07
CA LEU A 64 9.99 -1.57 7.60
C LEU A 64 10.08 -3.09 7.84
N PRO A 65 8.96 -3.76 8.14
CA PRO A 65 8.90 -5.22 8.11
C PRO A 65 9.39 -5.77 6.77
N GLU A 66 10.00 -6.95 6.76
CA GLU A 66 10.50 -7.60 5.52
C GLU A 66 9.41 -7.87 4.48
N SER A 67 8.14 -7.92 4.91
CA SER A 67 6.98 -8.05 4.03
C SER A 67 6.66 -6.77 3.27
N ILE A 68 7.30 -5.64 3.57
CA ILE A 68 7.02 -4.33 2.98
C ILE A 68 8.25 -3.84 2.19
N SER A 69 8.03 -3.44 0.94
CA SER A 69 9.02 -2.75 0.12
C SER A 69 8.43 -1.45 -0.41
N MET A 70 9.16 -0.34 -0.30
CA MET A 70 8.71 0.96 -0.77
C MET A 70 9.69 1.54 -1.79
N ALA A 71 9.19 2.16 -2.86
CA ALA A 71 10.01 2.73 -3.91
C ALA A 71 9.37 4.00 -4.51
N ALA A 72 10.20 4.97 -4.90
CA ALA A 72 9.71 6.17 -5.55
C ALA A 72 9.32 5.84 -7.00
N ALA A 73 8.04 5.96 -7.36
CA ALA A 73 7.52 5.68 -8.69
C ALA A 73 6.18 6.37 -8.96
N SER A 74 5.83 6.55 -10.23
CA SER A 74 4.53 7.09 -10.63
C SER A 74 3.47 5.99 -10.73
N GLY A 75 2.29 6.22 -10.13
CA GLY A 75 1.13 5.35 -10.32
C GLY A 75 0.62 5.29 -11.78
N VAL A 76 1.00 6.26 -12.62
CA VAL A 76 0.68 6.29 -14.06
C VAL A 76 1.64 5.44 -14.88
N ARG A 77 2.88 5.23 -14.39
CA ARG A 77 3.93 4.44 -15.05
C ARG A 77 4.61 3.54 -14.03
N LEU A 78 3.93 2.46 -13.68
CA LEU A 78 4.39 1.51 -12.68
C LEU A 78 5.61 0.71 -13.19
N PRO A 79 6.68 0.55 -12.39
CA PRO A 79 7.88 -0.20 -12.76
C PRO A 79 7.72 -1.70 -12.53
N PHE A 80 6.52 -2.23 -12.78
CA PHE A 80 6.18 -3.63 -12.52
C PHE A 80 5.64 -4.29 -13.79
N PRO A 81 5.93 -5.58 -14.01
CA PRO A 81 5.26 -6.33 -15.07
C PRO A 81 3.75 -6.41 -14.81
N ALA A 82 2.98 -6.59 -15.89
CA ALA A 82 1.54 -6.81 -15.81
C ALA A 82 1.22 -8.08 -14.99
N CYS A 83 0.01 -8.11 -14.40
CA CYS A 83 -0.51 -9.26 -13.65
C CYS A 83 0.36 -9.72 -12.46
N ARG A 84 1.09 -8.80 -11.82
CA ARG A 84 1.97 -9.11 -10.68
C ARG A 84 1.28 -9.08 -9.31
N PHE A 85 0.17 -8.35 -9.19
CA PHE A 85 -0.46 -8.06 -7.91
C PHE A 85 -1.88 -8.62 -7.89
N ASP A 86 -2.23 -9.24 -6.78
CA ASP A 86 -3.58 -9.76 -6.52
C ASP A 86 -4.53 -8.62 -6.12
N HIS A 87 -3.97 -7.60 -5.45
CA HIS A 87 -4.71 -6.44 -4.95
C HIS A 87 -3.95 -5.15 -5.24
N VAL A 88 -4.68 -4.11 -5.63
CA VAL A 88 -4.15 -2.75 -5.78
C VAL A 88 -4.96 -1.80 -4.94
N ILE A 89 -4.28 -1.10 -4.05
CA ILE A 89 -4.84 -0.09 -3.16
C ILE A 89 -4.35 1.26 -3.68
N PHE A 90 -5.27 2.19 -3.87
CA PHE A 90 -4.93 3.59 -4.10
C PHE A 90 -5.37 4.40 -2.89
N SER A 91 -4.41 5.01 -2.21
CA SER A 91 -4.64 5.80 -1.00
C SER A 91 -4.01 7.18 -1.14
N LEU A 92 -4.75 8.20 -0.73
CA LEU A 92 -4.26 9.57 -0.58
C LEU A 92 -4.63 10.00 0.83
N SER A 93 -3.66 10.06 1.73
CA SER A 93 -3.85 10.63 3.07
C SER A 93 -3.23 12.03 3.06
N PHE A 94 -4.04 13.06 3.36
CA PHE A 94 -3.56 14.42 3.65
C PHE A 94 -3.20 14.55 5.14
#